data_AF-A0A433K477-F1
#
_entry.id   AF-A0A433K477-F1
#
_cell.length_a   1.000
_cell.length_b   1.000
_cell.length_c   1.000
_cell.angle_alpha   90.00
_cell.angle_beta   90.00
_cell.angle_gamma   90.00
#
_symmetry.space_group_name_H-M   'P 1'
#
loop_
_entity.id
_entity.type
_entity.pdbx_description
1 polymer ?
#
loop_
_entity_poly.entity_id
_entity_poly.type
_entity_poly.pdbx_seq_one_letter_code
_entity_poly.pdbx_strand_id
1 'polypeptide(L)'
;MNDTTALLPHIKLRFNIEHPSYEECYLFGYECALSEVAEEDNPFRAGSQESEQWLEGWWAGFYGEEPLFDLNAEADEETEIKREAANDQQYQKSSIMTLVFEISGAIAASAIVGYQLLELVA
;
A
#
# COMPACT_ATOMS: atom_id res chain seq x y z
N MET A 1 -2.09 -18.42 -26.48
CA MET A 1 -1.95 -17.81 -25.14
C MET A 1 -1.97 -16.31 -25.36
N ASN A 2 -2.95 -15.61 -24.79
CA ASN A 2 -3.03 -14.16 -24.94
C ASN A 2 -1.90 -13.51 -24.15
N ASP A 3 -1.17 -12.62 -24.81
CA ASP A 3 0.02 -11.97 -24.26
C ASP A 3 -0.42 -10.93 -23.22
N THR A 4 -0.47 -11.33 -21.95
CA THR A 4 -0.97 -10.49 -20.84
C THR A 4 -0.02 -9.33 -20.50
N THR A 5 1.22 -9.38 -20.99
CA THR A 5 2.23 -8.32 -20.86
C THR A 5 1.87 -7.05 -21.62
N ALA A 6 1.13 -7.15 -22.74
CA ALA A 6 0.65 -5.99 -23.49
C ALA A 6 -0.55 -5.29 -22.82
N LEU A 7 -1.29 -6.01 -21.96
CA LEU A 7 -2.47 -5.48 -21.26
C LEU A 7 -2.10 -4.72 -19.98
N LEU A 8 -0.98 -5.09 -19.36
CA LEU A 8 -0.55 -4.51 -18.07
C LEU A 8 -0.36 -2.99 -18.13
N PRO A 9 0.29 -2.39 -19.15
CA PRO A 9 0.45 -0.95 -19.24
C PRO A 9 -0.89 -0.23 -19.40
N HIS A 10 -1.79 -0.78 -20.22
CA HIS A 10 -3.10 -0.17 -20.45
C HIS A 10 -3.97 -0.19 -19.18
N ILE A 11 -3.92 -1.29 -18.43
CA ILE A 11 -4.64 -1.40 -17.15
C ILE A 11 -4.06 -0.45 -16.10
N LYS A 12 -2.72 -0.36 -16.00
CA LYS A 12 -2.06 0.57 -15.07
C LYS A 12 -2.40 2.03 -15.38
N LEU A 13 -2.32 2.43 -16.64
CA LEU A 13 -2.67 3.79 -17.05
C LEU A 13 -4.13 4.10 -16.72
N ARG A 14 -5.04 3.17 -17.03
CA ARG A 14 -6.46 3.34 -16.73
C ARG A 14 -6.72 3.45 -15.23
N PHE A 15 -6.00 2.67 -14.41
CA PHE A 15 -6.10 2.74 -12.96
C PHE A 15 -5.66 4.11 -12.41
N ASN A 16 -4.54 4.66 -12.89
CA ASN A 16 -4.06 5.98 -12.45
C ASN A 16 -5.00 7.11 -12.91
N ILE A 17 -5.62 7.00 -14.09
CA ILE A 17 -6.61 7.98 -14.56
C ILE A 17 -7.91 7.91 -13.74
N GLU A 18 -8.36 6.69 -13.40
CA GLU A 18 -9.61 6.49 -12.65
C GLU A 18 -9.44 6.75 -11.13
N HIS A 19 -8.21 6.64 -10.62
CA HIS A 19 -7.87 6.78 -9.19
C HIS A 19 -6.61 7.62 -9.00
N PRO A 20 -6.66 8.94 -9.28
CA PRO A 20 -5.55 9.83 -8.97
C PRO A 20 -5.28 9.82 -7.48
N SER A 21 -4.01 9.95 -7.10
CA SER A 21 -3.65 10.12 -5.71
C SER A 21 -4.11 11.48 -5.18
N TYR A 22 -4.25 11.60 -3.86
CA TYR A 22 -4.65 12.87 -3.25
C TYR A 22 -3.60 13.96 -3.41
N GLU A 23 -2.32 13.56 -3.44
CA GLU A 23 -1.19 14.43 -3.75
C GLU A 23 -1.28 14.98 -5.18
N GLU A 24 -1.54 14.12 -6.17
CA GLU A 24 -1.77 14.54 -7.56
C GLU A 24 -2.96 15.49 -7.67
N CYS A 25 -4.06 15.22 -6.96
CA CYS A 25 -5.25 16.10 -6.95
C CYS A 25 -4.91 17.49 -6.38
N TYR A 26 -4.14 17.54 -5.29
CA TYR A 26 -3.69 18.79 -4.68
C TYR A 26 -2.78 19.58 -5.63
N LEU A 27 -1.75 18.94 -6.19
CA LEU A 27 -0.81 19.60 -7.09
C LEU A 27 -1.52 20.12 -8.34
N PHE A 28 -2.45 19.34 -8.88
CA PHE A 28 -3.27 19.76 -10.01
C PHE A 28 -4.11 21.01 -9.68
N GLY A 29 -4.69 21.09 -8.48
CA GLY A 29 -5.40 22.29 -8.03
C GLY A 29 -4.49 23.51 -7.90
N TYR A 30 -3.30 23.32 -7.34
CA TYR A 30 -2.28 24.36 -7.20
C TYR A 30 -1.85 24.94 -8.56
N GLU A 31 -1.57 24.07 -9.54
CA GLU A 31 -1.25 24.49 -10.90
C GLU A 31 -2.40 25.21 -11.61
N CYS A 32 -3.64 24.75 -11.38
CA CYS A 32 -4.83 25.42 -11.88
C CYS A 32 -4.93 26.85 -11.36
N ALA A 33 -4.68 27.08 -10.07
CA ALA A 33 -4.68 28.42 -9.50
C ALA A 33 -3.58 29.31 -10.06
N LEU A 34 -2.36 28.79 -10.23
CA LEU A 34 -1.26 29.51 -10.89
C LEU A 34 -1.58 29.87 -12.34
N SER A 35 -2.40 29.06 -13.00
CA SER A 35 -2.84 29.24 -14.38
C SER A 35 -4.12 30.09 -14.51
N GLU A 36 -4.58 30.72 -13.43
CA GLU A 36 -5.80 31.54 -13.37
C GLU A 36 -7.09 30.78 -13.78
N VAL A 37 -7.12 29.46 -13.57
CA VAL A 37 -8.33 28.64 -13.73
C VAL A 37 -9.29 28.93 -12.58
N ALA A 38 -10.58 29.01 -12.86
CA ALA A 38 -11.59 29.32 -11.87
C ALA A 38 -11.77 28.17 -10.87
N GLU A 39 -12.11 28.49 -9.61
CA GLU A 39 -12.36 27.48 -8.56
C GLU A 39 -13.50 26.52 -8.97
N GLU A 40 -14.49 27.02 -9.71
CA GLU A 40 -15.66 26.27 -10.14
C GLU A 40 -15.36 25.24 -11.24
N ASP A 41 -14.18 25.32 -11.87
CA ASP A 41 -13.73 24.39 -12.90
C ASP A 41 -13.05 23.14 -12.31
N ASN A 42 -13.22 22.89 -11.00
CA ASN A 42 -12.80 21.64 -10.36
C ASN A 42 -13.40 20.43 -11.11
N PRO A 43 -12.57 19.53 -11.68
CA PRO A 43 -13.06 18.39 -12.46
C PRO A 43 -13.64 17.27 -11.58
N PHE A 44 -13.37 17.30 -10.28
CA PHE A 44 -13.80 16.28 -9.34
C PHE A 44 -15.23 16.52 -8.86
N ARG A 45 -15.89 15.44 -8.47
CA ARG A 45 -17.26 15.53 -7.96
C ARG A 45 -17.26 16.29 -6.62
N ALA A 46 -18.07 17.35 -6.54
CA ALA A 46 -18.24 18.11 -5.30
C ALA A 46 -18.56 17.21 -4.09
N GLY A 47 -17.81 17.40 -3.01
CA GLY A 47 -17.89 16.62 -1.76
C GLY A 47 -17.17 15.28 -1.78
N SER A 48 -16.38 14.98 -2.83
CA SER A 48 -15.41 13.89 -2.81
C SER A 48 -14.10 14.35 -2.19
N GLN A 49 -13.28 13.41 -1.69
CA GLN A 49 -11.98 13.76 -1.09
C GLN A 49 -11.03 14.37 -2.14
N GLU A 50 -11.08 13.89 -3.38
CA GLU A 50 -10.30 14.44 -4.50
C GLU A 50 -10.65 15.91 -4.76
N SER A 51 -11.95 16.24 -4.71
CA SER A 51 -12.43 17.62 -4.85
C SER A 51 -11.93 18.51 -3.71
N GLU A 52 -11.93 18.02 -2.47
CA GLU A 52 -11.41 18.75 -1.31
C GLU A 52 -9.90 19.00 -1.42
N GLN A 53 -9.13 17.99 -1.83
CA GLN A 53 -7.67 18.12 -1.99
C GLN A 53 -7.31 19.07 -3.13
N TRP A 54 -8.03 19.00 -4.25
CA TRP A 54 -7.87 19.96 -5.34
C TRP A 54 -8.16 21.40 -4.90
N LEU A 55 -9.23 21.61 -4.13
CA LEU A 55 -9.57 22.93 -3.60
C LEU A 55 -8.48 23.46 -2.66
N GLU A 56 -7.94 22.60 -1.79
CA GLU A 56 -6.86 22.96 -0.88
C GLU A 56 -5.61 23.43 -1.64
N GLY A 57 -5.22 22.71 -2.70
CA GLY A 57 -4.14 23.10 -3.60
C GLY A 57 -4.43 24.42 -4.33
N TRP A 58 -5.65 24.56 -4.86
CA TRP A 58 -6.07 25.77 -5.56
C TRP A 58 -6.00 27.01 -4.67
N TRP A 59 -6.49 26.93 -3.43
CA TRP A 59 -6.39 28.03 -2.48
C TRP A 59 -4.94 28.38 -2.13
N ALA A 60 -4.09 27.38 -1.93
CA ALA A 60 -2.66 27.60 -1.68
C ALA A 60 -1.99 28.33 -2.87
N GLY A 61 -2.26 27.91 -4.11
CA GLY A 61 -1.75 28.57 -5.31
C GLY A 61 -2.30 29.98 -5.49
N PHE A 62 -3.58 30.19 -5.21
CA PHE A 62 -4.25 31.49 -5.31
C PHE A 62 -3.67 32.51 -4.32
N TYR A 63 -3.35 32.08 -3.09
CA TYR A 63 -2.70 32.92 -2.09
C TYR A 63 -1.18 33.03 -2.26
N GLY A 64 -0.59 32.31 -3.22
CA GLY A 64 0.85 32.30 -3.47
C GLY A 64 1.66 31.64 -2.36
N GLU A 65 1.07 30.68 -1.66
CA GLU A 65 1.76 29.86 -0.67
C GLU A 65 2.67 28.84 -1.36
N GLU A 66 3.71 28.38 -0.65
CA GLU A 66 4.58 27.31 -1.14
C GLU A 66 3.81 25.98 -1.14
N PRO A 67 3.87 25.17 -2.22
CA PRO A 67 3.08 23.95 -2.30
C PRO A 67 3.55 22.94 -1.23
N LEU A 68 2.61 22.17 -0.70
CA LEU A 68 2.90 21.13 0.30
C LEU A 68 3.75 19.97 -0.26
N PHE A 69 3.64 19.71 -1.56
CA PHE A 69 4.33 18.65 -2.27
C PHE A 69 5.20 19.24 -3.38
N ASP A 70 6.28 18.54 -3.74
CA ASP A 70 7.20 18.98 -4.77
C ASP A 70 6.60 18.75 -6.16
N LEU A 71 6.42 19.82 -6.91
CA LEU A 71 5.91 19.81 -8.29
C LEU A 71 6.80 18.99 -9.25
N ASN A 72 8.06 18.71 -8.89
CA ASN A 72 9.01 17.97 -9.72
C ASN A 72 9.31 16.54 -9.21
N ALA A 73 8.56 16.04 -8.22
CA ALA A 73 8.79 14.73 -7.62
C ALA A 73 8.65 13.56 -8.62
N GLU A 74 7.95 13.76 -9.74
CA GLU A 74 7.68 12.71 -10.74
C GLU A 74 8.93 12.19 -11.49
N ALA A 75 10.10 12.80 -11.31
CA ALA A 75 11.33 12.34 -12.00
C ALA A 75 12.14 11.29 -11.21
N ASP A 76 11.97 11.15 -9.89
CA ASP A 76 12.83 10.29 -9.05
C ASP A 76 12.15 9.02 -8.51
N GLU A 77 10.83 8.85 -8.71
CA GLU A 77 10.05 7.75 -8.10
C GLU A 77 9.91 6.45 -8.93
N GLU A 78 10.69 6.24 -9.99
CA GLU A 78 10.85 4.86 -10.52
C GLU A 78 11.75 4.00 -9.62
N THR A 79 12.40 4.60 -8.62
CA THR A 79 13.23 3.91 -7.64
C THR A 79 12.67 4.06 -6.23
N GLU A 80 12.17 2.95 -5.68
CA GLU A 80 11.82 2.75 -4.26
C GLU A 80 10.45 3.22 -3.77
N ILE A 81 9.38 2.63 -4.31
CA ILE A 81 8.31 2.16 -3.42
C ILE A 81 8.10 0.66 -3.60
N LYS A 82 8.94 -0.14 -2.93
CA LYS A 82 8.53 -1.47 -2.49
C LYS A 82 7.40 -1.27 -1.48
N ARG A 83 6.17 -1.06 -1.97
CA ARG A 83 4.97 -1.27 -1.16
C ARG A 83 4.89 -2.77 -0.93
N GLU A 84 5.58 -3.29 0.10
CA GLU A 84 5.21 -4.59 0.64
C GLU A 84 3.76 -4.48 1.05
N ALA A 85 2.90 -5.21 0.35
CA ALA A 85 1.50 -5.29 0.75
C ALA A 85 1.45 -5.87 2.17
N ALA A 86 0.44 -5.52 2.98
CA ALA A 86 0.36 -6.02 4.37
C ALA A 86 0.35 -7.56 4.48
N ASN A 87 0.09 -8.25 3.37
CA ASN A 87 0.13 -9.71 3.21
C ASN A 87 1.43 -10.25 2.56
N ASP A 88 2.40 -9.41 2.19
CA ASP A 88 3.69 -9.83 1.62
C ASP A 88 4.66 -10.39 2.68
N GLN A 89 4.19 -10.58 3.93
CA GLN A 89 4.97 -11.25 4.96
C GLN A 89 5.30 -12.68 4.53
N GLN A 90 6.53 -12.87 4.05
CA GLN A 90 7.09 -14.18 3.78
C GLN A 90 7.15 -14.96 5.10
N TYR A 91 6.50 -16.13 5.15
CA TYR A 91 6.48 -17.00 6.32
C TYR A 91 7.92 -17.34 6.77
N GLN A 92 8.41 -16.68 7.81
CA GLN A 92 9.70 -16.97 8.41
C GLN A 92 9.55 -18.15 9.37
N LYS A 93 9.83 -19.36 8.87
CA LYS A 93 9.82 -20.58 9.68
C LYS A 93 11.12 -20.71 10.48
N SER A 94 11.14 -20.14 11.69
CA SER A 94 11.74 -20.75 12.90
C SER A 94 11.93 -19.70 14.00
N SER A 95 11.10 -19.78 15.05
CA SER A 95 11.40 -19.14 16.34
C SER A 95 11.88 -20.21 17.31
N ILE A 96 12.77 -19.84 18.24
CA ILE A 96 13.25 -20.71 19.34
C ILE A 96 12.06 -21.32 20.10
N MET A 97 10.93 -20.60 20.16
CA MET A 97 9.70 -21.09 20.78
C MET A 97 9.11 -22.31 20.05
N THR A 98 9.16 -22.32 18.70
CA THR A 98 8.71 -23.47 17.89
C THR A 98 9.55 -24.71 18.18
N LEU A 99 10.87 -24.55 18.30
CA LEU A 99 11.79 -25.64 18.67
C LEU A 99 11.45 -26.21 20.05
N VAL A 100 11.17 -25.35 21.04
CA VAL A 100 10.80 -25.79 22.40
C VAL A 100 9.47 -26.55 22.41
N PHE A 101 8.46 -26.10 21.65
CA PHE A 101 7.18 -26.82 21.55
C PHE A 101 7.34 -28.18 20.88
N GLU A 102 8.16 -28.28 19.83
CA GLU A 102 8.42 -29.54 19.12
C GLU A 102 9.12 -30.56 20.03
N ILE A 103 10.20 -30.15 20.71
CA ILE A 103 10.94 -31.03 21.63
C ILE A 103 10.05 -31.45 22.82
N SER A 104 9.33 -30.50 23.42
CA SER A 104 8.47 -30.79 24.58
C SER A 104 7.33 -31.72 24.20
N GLY A 105 6.73 -31.53 23.02
CA GLY A 105 5.68 -32.41 22.49
C GLY A 105 6.19 -33.84 22.25
N ALA A 106 7.38 -33.99 21.66
CA ALA A 106 7.98 -35.30 21.43
C ALA A 106 8.28 -36.04 22.74
N ILE A 107 8.78 -35.34 23.76
CA ILE A 107 9.04 -35.93 25.09
C ILE A 107 7.73 -36.37 25.76
N ALA A 108 6.69 -35.51 25.73
CA ALA A 108 5.40 -35.83 26.33
C ALA A 108 4.76 -37.06 25.69
N ALA A 109 4.75 -37.15 24.35
CA ALA A 109 4.23 -38.31 23.64
C ALA A 109 5.04 -39.58 23.97
N SER A 110 6.37 -39.48 24.02
CA SER A 110 7.25 -40.60 24.37
C SER A 110 7.01 -41.09 25.80
N ALA A 111 6.77 -40.19 26.75
CA ALA A 111 6.45 -40.54 28.13
C ALA A 111 5.08 -41.24 28.23
N ILE A 112 4.06 -40.77 27.51
CA ILE A 112 2.73 -41.40 27.48
C ILE A 112 2.80 -42.81 26.91
N VAL A 113 3.46 -42.99 25.76
CA VAL A 113 3.64 -44.31 25.14
C VAL A 113 4.51 -45.23 26.00
N GLY A 114 5.58 -44.69 26.58
CA GLY A 114 6.44 -45.44 27.52
C GLY A 114 5.68 -45.90 28.77
N TYR A 115 4.82 -45.04 29.33
CA TYR A 115 3.97 -45.39 30.46
C TYR A 115 2.99 -46.53 30.11
N GLN A 116 2.34 -46.44 28.94
CA GLN A 116 1.44 -47.50 28.47
C GLN A 116 2.15 -48.85 28.26
N LEU A 117 3.41 -48.85 27.81
CA LEU A 117 4.19 -50.08 27.66
C LEU A 117 4.61 -50.68 29.01
N LEU A 118 4.92 -49.85 30.01
CA LEU A 118 5.24 -50.33 31.36
C LEU A 118 4.01 -50.93 32.07
N GLU A 119 2.83 -50.32 31.94
CA GLU A 119 1.59 -50.90 32.47
C GLU A 119 1.16 -52.17 31.74
N LEU A 120 1.55 -52.38 30.48
CA LEU A 120 1.19 -53.59 29.72
C LEU A 120 2.02 -54.82 30.12
N VAL A 121 3.22 -54.62 30.68
CA VAL A 121 4.14 -55.69 31.09
C VAL A 121 4.00 -56.05 32.58
N ALA A 122 3.50 -55.13 33.41
CA ALA A 122 3.20 -55.33 34.83
C ALA A 122 1.85 -56.05 35.04
#